data_AF-A0A355QXV8-F1
#
_entry.id   AF-A0A355QXV8-F1
#
_cell.length_a   1.000
_cell.length_b   1.000
_cell.length_c   1.000
_cell.angle_alpha   90.00
_cell.angle_beta   90.00
_cell.angle_gamma   90.00
#
_symmetry.space_group_name_H-M   'P 1'
#
loop_
_entity.id
_entity.type
_entity.pdbx_description
1 polymer ?
#
loop_
_entity_poly.entity_id
_entity_poly.type
_entity_poly.pdbx_seq_one_letter_code
_entity_poly.pdbx_strand_id
1 'polypeptide(L)'
;MKKLIAVFLLAVMPAFSFAAEHGLELDKVDIDLTDKAAMQDGARTFVNYCMGCHSAKFQRYERVADDLGIPHELMLEKLVFTGAKIGDHMQIGMKPSDAKTWFGAAPPDLTLVARVRGTDWLYTYLRSFYEDPSRPYGVNNKVFPNVGMPNVLVGLQGNQVVGCKQVQTVVDGKKQFDPLTGSP
;
A
#
# COMPACT_ATOMS: atom_id res chain seq x y z
N MET A 1 43.35 -38.40 9.82
CA MET A 1 43.32 -37.06 9.18
C MET A 1 42.14 -36.88 8.23
N LYS A 2 41.97 -37.70 7.18
CA LYS A 2 40.84 -37.58 6.22
C LYS A 2 39.44 -37.61 6.87
N LYS A 3 39.23 -38.45 7.88
CA LYS A 3 37.96 -38.54 8.63
C LYS A 3 37.66 -37.28 9.46
N LEU A 4 38.69 -36.63 10.02
CA LEU A 4 38.52 -35.40 10.80
C LEU A 4 38.21 -34.20 9.91
N ILE A 5 38.80 -34.15 8.71
CA ILE A 5 38.50 -33.13 7.69
C ILE A 5 37.04 -33.29 7.21
N ALA A 6 36.57 -34.52 6.98
CA ALA A 6 35.20 -34.77 6.56
C ALA A 6 34.17 -34.36 7.63
N VAL A 7 34.45 -34.63 8.91
CA VAL A 7 33.59 -34.21 10.03
C VAL A 7 33.58 -32.69 10.18
N PHE A 8 34.71 -32.03 10.03
CA PHE A 8 34.79 -30.57 10.08
C PHE A 8 34.02 -29.92 8.93
N LEU A 9 34.14 -30.45 7.71
CA LEU A 9 33.38 -29.95 6.56
C LEU A 9 31.87 -30.12 6.72
N LEU A 10 31.42 -31.26 7.27
CA LEU A 10 29.99 -31.49 7.54
C LEU A 10 29.46 -30.57 8.66
N ALA A 11 30.27 -30.28 9.67
CA ALA A 11 29.90 -29.41 10.79
C ALA A 11 29.82 -27.93 10.40
N VAL A 12 30.56 -27.50 9.36
CA VAL A 12 30.57 -26.11 8.88
C VAL A 12 29.54 -25.87 7.76
N MET A 13 29.00 -26.91 7.12
CA MET A 13 27.93 -26.79 6.11
C MET A 13 26.71 -25.95 6.54
N PRO A 14 26.16 -26.07 7.77
CA PRO A 14 25.01 -25.27 8.19
C PRO A 14 25.30 -23.77 8.30
N ALA A 15 26.57 -23.37 8.44
CA ALA A 15 26.97 -21.96 8.52
C ALA A 15 26.93 -21.24 7.15
N PHE A 16 26.74 -21.98 6.05
CA PHE A 16 26.55 -21.43 4.70
C PHE A 16 25.08 -21.45 4.24
N SER A 17 24.15 -21.83 5.11
CA SER A 17 22.72 -21.68 4.84
C SER A 17 22.34 -20.21 4.96
N PHE A 18 22.59 -19.43 3.91
CA PHE A 18 21.86 -18.21 3.68
C PHE A 18 20.44 -18.61 3.29
N ALA A 19 19.49 -18.50 4.22
CA ALA A 19 18.10 -18.40 3.82
C ALA A 19 18.04 -17.17 2.90
N ALA A 20 17.93 -17.39 1.60
CA ALA A 20 17.44 -16.35 0.71
C ALA A 20 16.01 -16.12 1.16
N GLU A 21 15.82 -15.20 2.11
CA GLU A 21 14.55 -14.56 2.33
C GLU A 21 14.26 -13.87 1.00
N HIS A 22 13.62 -14.61 0.09
CA HIS A 22 12.94 -14.01 -1.05
C HIS A 22 11.83 -13.19 -0.40
N GLY A 23 12.19 -11.98 0.04
CA GLY A 23 11.24 -10.96 0.40
C GLY A 23 10.26 -10.83 -0.76
N LEU A 24 9.00 -10.52 -0.44
CA LEU A 24 7.97 -10.34 -1.45
C LEU A 24 8.52 -9.45 -2.58
N GLU A 25 8.51 -9.98 -3.80
CA GLU A 25 8.93 -9.20 -4.96
C GLU A 25 7.99 -8.00 -5.10
N LEU A 26 8.57 -6.80 -5.13
CA LEU A 26 7.80 -5.58 -5.25
C LEU A 26 7.45 -5.35 -6.73
N ASP A 27 6.18 -5.09 -6.98
CA ASP A 27 5.71 -4.63 -8.29
C ASP A 27 6.41 -3.30 -8.61
N LYS A 28 7.06 -3.24 -9.78
CA LYS A 28 7.68 -2.00 -10.27
C LYS A 28 6.62 -0.99 -10.68
N VAL A 29 6.81 0.26 -10.27
CA VAL A 29 5.99 1.39 -10.71
C VAL A 29 6.87 2.50 -11.26
N ASP A 30 6.51 2.99 -12.44
CA ASP A 30 7.09 4.19 -13.02
C ASP A 30 6.12 5.36 -12.80
N ILE A 31 6.63 6.47 -12.25
CA ILE A 31 5.83 7.64 -11.88
C ILE A 31 6.45 8.87 -12.54
N ASP A 32 5.73 9.43 -13.51
CA ASP A 32 6.05 10.72 -14.09
C ASP A 32 5.52 11.85 -13.21
N LEU A 33 6.41 12.52 -12.47
CA LEU A 33 6.06 13.65 -11.62
C LEU A 33 5.68 14.93 -12.41
N THR A 34 5.89 14.93 -13.73
CA THR A 34 5.53 16.03 -14.62
C THR A 34 4.09 15.91 -15.16
N ASP A 35 3.50 14.71 -15.12
CA ASP A 35 2.09 14.49 -15.48
C ASP A 35 1.15 15.11 -14.44
N LYS A 36 0.71 16.34 -14.70
CA LYS A 36 -0.18 17.07 -13.79
C LYS A 36 -1.52 16.39 -13.62
N ALA A 37 -2.05 15.70 -14.64
CA ALA A 37 -3.35 15.04 -14.52
C ALA A 37 -3.25 13.85 -13.55
N ALA A 38 -2.22 13.02 -13.70
CA ALA A 38 -1.97 11.91 -12.79
C ALA A 38 -1.69 12.40 -11.35
N MET A 39 -0.90 13.46 -11.20
CA MET A 39 -0.57 14.00 -9.88
C MET A 39 -1.79 14.66 -9.19
N GLN A 40 -2.66 15.33 -9.94
CA GLN A 40 -3.94 15.85 -9.41
C GLN A 40 -4.89 14.73 -8.99
N ASP A 41 -4.97 13.63 -9.75
CA ASP A 41 -5.72 12.44 -9.35
C ASP A 41 -5.14 11.80 -8.07
N GLY A 42 -3.81 11.76 -7.96
CA GLY A 42 -3.12 11.33 -6.74
C GLY A 42 -3.46 12.20 -5.52
N ALA A 43 -3.46 13.53 -5.69
CA ALA A 43 -3.86 14.46 -4.62
C ALA A 43 -5.32 14.25 -4.20
N ARG A 44 -6.23 14.10 -5.17
CA ARG A 44 -7.63 13.76 -4.92
C ARG A 44 -7.74 12.45 -4.15
N THR A 45 -7.05 11.41 -4.57
CA THR A 45 -7.07 10.09 -3.92
C THR A 45 -6.54 10.17 -2.50
N PHE A 46 -5.42 10.85 -2.28
CA PHE A 46 -4.84 11.04 -0.94
C PHE A 46 -5.81 11.73 0.02
N VAL A 47 -6.41 12.85 -0.40
CA VAL A 47 -7.34 13.61 0.45
C VAL A 47 -8.58 12.78 0.79
N ASN A 48 -9.14 12.06 -0.18
CA ASN A 48 -10.39 11.33 0.02
C ASN A 48 -10.25 9.99 0.76
N TYR A 49 -9.12 9.29 0.62
CA TYR A 49 -8.94 7.94 1.17
C TYR A 49 -7.91 7.86 2.30
N CYS A 50 -6.92 8.75 2.34
CA CYS A 50 -5.80 8.65 3.28
C CYS A 50 -5.89 9.70 4.38
N MET A 51 -6.29 10.93 4.03
CA MET A 51 -6.20 12.09 4.91
C MET A 51 -7.22 12.09 6.07
N GLY A 52 -8.12 11.10 6.12
CA GLY A 52 -8.90 10.83 7.34
C GLY A 52 -8.06 10.31 8.51
N CYS A 53 -6.95 9.62 8.23
CA CYS A 53 -6.09 8.99 9.23
C CYS A 53 -4.64 9.44 9.19
N HIS A 54 -4.16 9.89 8.02
CA HIS A 54 -2.77 10.25 7.78
C HIS A 54 -2.64 11.73 7.47
N SER A 55 -1.71 12.41 8.12
CA SER A 55 -1.34 13.76 7.74
C SER A 55 -0.27 13.76 6.64
N ALA A 56 -0.17 14.90 5.97
CA ALA A 56 1.03 15.31 5.26
C ALA A 56 1.52 16.61 5.90
N LYS A 57 1.81 16.57 7.20
CA LYS A 57 1.90 17.74 8.08
C LYS A 57 3.05 18.69 7.78
N PHE A 58 4.02 18.27 6.96
CA PHE A 58 5.10 19.13 6.48
C PHE A 58 4.85 19.69 5.07
N GLN A 59 3.67 19.43 4.48
CA GLN A 59 3.19 20.06 3.25
C GLN A 59 2.14 21.11 3.56
N ARG A 60 2.12 22.19 2.76
CA ARG A 60 1.06 23.21 2.76
C ARG A 60 0.14 23.02 1.57
N TYR A 61 -1.14 23.33 1.72
CA TYR A 61 -2.10 23.22 0.61
C TYR A 61 -1.71 24.10 -0.57
N GLU A 62 -1.25 25.34 -0.32
CA GLU A 62 -0.72 26.27 -1.33
C GLU A 62 0.38 25.62 -2.17
N ARG A 63 1.38 25.01 -1.52
CA ARG A 63 2.52 24.43 -2.22
C ARG A 63 2.09 23.26 -3.12
N VAL A 64 1.19 22.42 -2.62
CA VAL A 64 0.63 21.32 -3.43
C VAL A 64 -0.18 21.88 -4.60
N ALA A 65 -0.98 22.92 -4.39
CA ALA A 65 -1.77 23.54 -5.44
C ALA A 65 -0.87 24.12 -6.56
N ASP A 66 0.16 24.88 -6.18
CA ASP A 66 1.12 25.48 -7.10
C ASP A 66 1.90 24.42 -7.89
N ASP A 67 2.45 23.42 -7.19
CA ASP A 67 3.24 22.37 -7.81
C ASP A 67 2.39 21.52 -8.77
N LEU A 68 1.09 21.37 -8.50
CA LEU A 68 0.18 20.57 -9.33
C LEU A 68 -0.61 21.38 -10.36
N GLY A 69 -0.46 22.71 -10.37
CA GLY A 69 -1.23 23.59 -11.26
C GLY A 69 -2.73 23.61 -10.95
N ILE A 70 -3.10 23.42 -9.68
CA ILE A 70 -4.49 23.49 -9.21
C ILE A 70 -4.77 24.94 -8.81
N PRO A 71 -5.79 25.62 -9.37
CA PRO A 71 -6.19 26.94 -8.89
C PRO A 71 -6.51 26.91 -7.39
N HIS A 72 -6.03 27.88 -6.62
CA HIS A 72 -6.18 27.89 -5.15
C HIS A 72 -7.64 27.80 -4.70
N GLU A 73 -8.53 28.49 -5.41
CA GLU A 73 -9.98 28.43 -5.17
C GLU A 73 -10.51 26.99 -5.32
N LEU A 74 -10.08 26.28 -6.35
CA LEU A 74 -10.47 24.90 -6.59
C LEU A 74 -9.87 23.94 -5.56
N MET A 75 -8.62 24.17 -5.13
CA MET A 75 -7.99 23.42 -4.04
C MET A 75 -8.81 23.55 -2.76
N LEU A 76 -9.16 24.79 -2.38
CA LEU A 76 -9.99 25.05 -1.20
C LEU A 76 -11.39 24.42 -1.32
N GLU A 77 -12.02 24.54 -2.48
CA GLU A 77 -13.38 24.03 -2.71
C GLU A 77 -13.44 22.49 -2.71
N LYS A 78 -12.46 21.82 -3.33
CA LYS A 78 -12.55 20.37 -3.63
C LYS A 78 -11.66 19.49 -2.78
N LEU A 79 -10.62 20.02 -2.15
CA LEU A 79 -9.61 19.23 -1.44
C LEU A 79 -9.38 19.68 0.00
N VAL A 80 -9.99 20.79 0.45
CA VAL A 80 -9.91 21.27 1.84
C VAL A 80 -11.26 21.20 2.52
N PHE A 81 -11.54 20.08 3.18
CA PHE A 81 -12.83 19.84 3.85
C PHE A 81 -12.91 20.32 5.29
N THR A 82 -11.81 20.84 5.85
CA THR A 82 -11.67 21.19 7.27
C THR A 82 -11.82 22.69 7.57
N GLY A 83 -12.00 23.52 6.53
CA GLY A 83 -11.97 24.98 6.66
C GLY A 83 -10.55 25.56 6.87
N ALA A 84 -9.50 24.77 6.64
CA ALA A 84 -8.13 25.26 6.63
C ALA A 84 -7.90 26.32 5.55
N LYS A 85 -6.97 27.24 5.80
CA LYS A 85 -6.57 28.25 4.83
C LYS A 85 -5.58 27.65 3.82
N ILE A 86 -5.46 28.28 2.65
CA ILE A 86 -4.56 27.81 1.59
C ILE A 86 -3.10 27.69 2.08
N GLY A 87 -2.65 28.62 2.92
CA GLY A 87 -1.30 28.60 3.49
C GLY A 87 -1.11 27.60 4.65
N ASP A 88 -2.15 26.91 5.13
CA ASP A 88 -2.04 25.99 6.26
C ASP A 88 -1.40 24.67 5.85
N HIS A 89 -0.86 23.96 6.85
CA HIS A 89 -0.35 22.61 6.66
C HIS A 89 -1.49 21.60 6.49
N MET A 90 -1.22 20.51 5.77
CA MET A 90 -2.15 19.40 5.57
C MET A 90 -2.23 18.51 6.83
N GLN A 91 -2.91 19.03 7.85
CA GLN A 91 -3.16 18.39 9.14
C GLN A 91 -4.46 17.56 9.12
N ILE A 92 -4.59 16.69 10.12
CA ILE A 92 -5.81 15.90 10.36
C ILE A 92 -6.35 16.19 11.77
N GLY A 93 -7.65 15.95 11.98
CA GLY A 93 -8.29 16.14 13.29
C GLY A 93 -8.03 15.03 14.30
N MET A 94 -7.58 13.85 13.86
CA MET A 94 -7.36 12.69 14.74
C MET A 94 -6.16 12.90 15.65
N LYS A 95 -6.37 12.76 16.97
CA LYS A 95 -5.28 12.86 17.96
C LYS A 95 -4.53 11.53 18.08
N PRO A 96 -3.22 11.54 18.41
CA PRO A 96 -2.45 10.32 18.61
C PRO A 96 -3.01 9.38 19.70
N SER A 97 -3.61 9.94 20.75
CA SER A 97 -4.28 9.17 21.82
C SER A 97 -5.46 8.36 21.29
N ASP A 98 -6.26 8.99 20.44
CA ASP A 98 -7.47 8.42 19.87
C ASP A 98 -7.07 7.33 18.87
N ALA A 99 -6.07 7.63 18.03
CA ALA A 99 -5.50 6.67 17.10
C ALA A 99 -4.92 5.42 17.79
N LYS A 100 -4.22 5.59 18.92
CA LYS A 100 -3.73 4.44 19.72
C LYS A 100 -4.88 3.60 20.26
N THR A 101 -6.00 4.22 20.61
CA THR A 101 -7.19 3.53 21.13
C THR A 101 -7.92 2.78 20.02
N TRP A 102 -8.03 3.38 18.83
CA TRP A 102 -8.78 2.81 17.71
C TRP A 102 -7.99 1.79 16.89
N PHE A 103 -6.69 2.02 16.69
CA PHE A 103 -5.82 1.23 15.79
C PHE A 103 -4.66 0.53 16.52
N GLY A 104 -4.50 0.72 17.83
CA GLY A 104 -3.37 0.19 18.62
C GLY A 104 -2.08 1.01 18.50
N ALA A 105 -1.94 1.81 17.45
CA ALA A 105 -0.83 2.73 17.23
C ALA A 105 -1.28 3.96 16.42
N ALA A 106 -0.57 5.07 16.55
CA ALA A 106 -0.82 6.25 15.71
C ALA A 106 -0.35 5.98 14.26
N PRO A 107 -1.19 6.20 13.25
CA PRO A 107 -0.77 6.13 11.85
C PRO A 107 0.38 7.10 11.56
N PRO A 108 1.35 6.71 10.72
CA PRO A 108 2.48 7.57 10.37
C PRO A 108 2.02 8.78 9.57
N ASP A 109 2.78 9.87 9.68
CA ASP A 109 2.72 10.97 8.71
C ASP A 109 3.26 10.49 7.35
N LEU A 110 2.60 10.89 6.28
CA LEU A 110 2.91 10.42 4.93
C LEU A 110 3.69 11.43 4.09
N THR A 111 4.14 12.58 4.63
CA THR A 111 4.84 13.60 3.82
C THR A 111 6.06 13.02 3.08
N LEU A 112 6.77 12.06 3.66
CA LEU A 112 7.99 11.49 3.07
C LEU A 112 7.95 9.97 2.92
N VAL A 113 6.77 9.33 3.00
CA VAL A 113 6.69 7.85 3.00
C VAL A 113 7.30 7.25 1.74
N ALA A 114 7.06 7.85 0.57
CA ALA A 114 7.60 7.37 -0.70
C ALA A 114 9.13 7.49 -0.77
N ARG A 115 9.73 8.48 -0.10
CA ARG A 115 11.19 8.63 0.00
C ARG A 115 11.82 7.65 0.98
N VAL A 116 11.12 7.34 2.08
CA VAL A 116 11.63 6.41 3.12
C VAL A 116 11.50 4.95 2.71
N ARG A 117 10.39 4.59 2.04
CA ARG A 117 10.08 3.20 1.69
C ARG A 117 10.32 2.87 0.22
N GLY A 118 10.36 3.87 -0.67
CA GLY A 118 10.37 3.68 -2.12
C GLY A 118 8.97 3.64 -2.73
N THR A 119 8.87 4.03 -4.01
CA THR A 119 7.61 4.06 -4.77
C THR A 119 7.07 2.66 -5.04
N ASP A 120 7.94 1.71 -5.43
CA ASP A 120 7.59 0.30 -5.65
C ASP A 120 6.97 -0.32 -4.39
N TRP A 121 7.54 -0.01 -3.22
CA TRP A 121 7.02 -0.48 -1.94
C TRP A 121 5.62 0.06 -1.67
N LEU A 122 5.42 1.37 -1.85
CA LEU A 122 4.12 2.01 -1.62
C LEU A 122 3.05 1.47 -2.58
N TYR A 123 3.41 1.33 -3.86
CA TYR A 123 2.53 0.78 -4.89
C TYR A 123 2.11 -0.66 -4.58
N THR A 124 3.09 -1.52 -4.28
CA THR A 124 2.83 -2.92 -3.93
C THR A 124 2.04 -3.03 -2.63
N TYR A 125 2.36 -2.21 -1.63
CA TYR A 125 1.64 -2.19 -0.35
C TYR A 125 0.16 -1.90 -0.55
N LEU A 126 -0.18 -0.85 -1.31
CA LEU A 126 -1.59 -0.47 -1.56
C LEU A 126 -2.37 -1.50 -2.40
N ARG A 127 -1.69 -2.34 -3.19
CA ARG A 127 -2.30 -3.38 -4.05
C ARG A 127 -2.34 -4.77 -3.43
N SER A 128 -1.70 -4.98 -2.29
CA SER A 128 -1.47 -6.31 -1.71
C SER A 128 -2.26 -6.58 -0.44
N PHE A 129 -3.31 -5.79 -0.17
CA PHE A 129 -4.31 -6.13 0.82
C PHE A 129 -5.11 -7.36 0.39
N TYR A 130 -5.43 -8.22 1.35
CA TYR A 130 -6.26 -9.39 1.14
C TYR A 130 -7.10 -9.71 2.37
N GLU A 131 -8.21 -10.42 2.17
CA GLU A 131 -9.13 -10.85 3.23
C GLU A 131 -8.44 -11.81 4.20
N ASP A 132 -8.52 -11.49 5.49
CA ASP A 132 -8.00 -12.30 6.58
C ASP A 132 -8.89 -12.09 7.82
N PRO A 133 -9.90 -12.95 8.04
CA PRO A 133 -10.83 -12.84 9.16
C PRO A 133 -10.18 -12.95 10.54
N SER A 134 -8.91 -13.39 10.62
CA SER A 134 -8.17 -13.45 11.88
C SER A 134 -7.67 -12.07 12.35
N ARG A 135 -7.69 -11.06 11.48
CA ARG A 135 -7.22 -9.70 11.77
C ARG A 135 -8.35 -8.79 12.23
N PRO A 136 -8.07 -7.75 13.05
CA PRO A 136 -9.10 -6.85 13.58
C PRO A 136 -9.97 -6.16 12.54
N TYR A 137 -9.44 -5.90 11.33
CA TYR A 137 -10.15 -5.25 10.23
C TYR A 137 -10.53 -6.22 9.10
N GLY A 138 -10.44 -7.54 9.34
CA GLY A 138 -10.77 -8.56 8.35
C GLY A 138 -9.84 -8.60 7.14
N VAL A 139 -8.70 -7.92 7.19
CA VAL A 139 -7.71 -7.86 6.11
C VAL A 139 -6.29 -7.92 6.64
N ASN A 140 -5.37 -8.38 5.79
CA ASN A 140 -3.94 -8.39 6.02
C ASN A 140 -3.21 -7.93 4.74
N ASN A 141 -1.88 -7.85 4.77
CA ASN A 141 -1.08 -7.32 3.66
C ASN A 141 0.16 -8.17 3.39
N LYS A 142 0.47 -8.43 2.12
CA LYS A 142 1.63 -9.27 1.75
C LYS A 142 2.97 -8.56 1.95
N VAL A 143 3.02 -7.24 1.75
CA VAL A 143 4.23 -6.42 1.93
C VAL A 143 4.50 -6.16 3.40
N PHE A 144 3.44 -5.98 4.20
CA PHE A 144 3.56 -5.74 5.63
C PHE A 144 2.64 -6.67 6.43
N PRO A 145 3.12 -7.88 6.77
CA PRO A 145 2.32 -8.85 7.52
C PRO A 145 1.84 -8.31 8.87
N ASN A 146 0.62 -8.66 9.25
CA ASN A 146 -0.04 -8.21 10.49
C ASN A 146 -0.31 -6.71 10.55
N VAL A 147 -0.48 -6.07 9.38
CA VAL A 147 -0.80 -4.65 9.26
C VAL A 147 -1.98 -4.25 10.17
N GLY A 148 -1.85 -3.09 10.81
CA GLY A 148 -2.91 -2.47 11.63
C GLY A 148 -3.77 -1.48 10.86
N MET A 149 -3.66 -1.46 9.53
CA MET A 149 -4.36 -0.54 8.64
C MET A 149 -5.52 -1.28 7.95
N PRO A 150 -6.75 -0.74 7.93
CA PRO A 150 -7.82 -1.28 7.12
C PRO A 150 -7.52 -1.11 5.62
N ASN A 151 -8.18 -1.89 4.76
CA ASN A 151 -8.09 -1.69 3.30
C ASN A 151 -8.98 -0.51 2.89
N VAL A 152 -8.41 0.70 2.93
CA VAL A 152 -9.13 1.94 2.58
C VAL A 152 -9.51 2.01 1.09
N LEU A 153 -8.87 1.23 0.21
CA LEU A 153 -9.15 1.20 -1.23
C LEU A 153 -10.09 0.07 -1.64
N VAL A 154 -10.70 -0.66 -0.70
CA VAL A 154 -11.59 -1.80 -0.99
C VAL A 154 -12.75 -1.42 -1.92
N GLY A 155 -13.28 -0.21 -1.82
CA GLY A 155 -14.35 0.27 -2.72
C GLY A 155 -13.91 0.41 -4.18
N LEU A 156 -12.60 0.55 -4.44
CA LEU A 156 -12.01 0.65 -5.78
C LEU A 156 -11.48 -0.69 -6.27
N GLN A 157 -10.98 -1.53 -5.36
CA GLN A 157 -10.32 -2.79 -5.69
C GLN A 157 -11.27 -4.00 -5.61
N GLY A 158 -12.38 -3.89 -4.89
CA GLY A 158 -13.17 -5.04 -4.45
C GLY A 158 -12.48 -5.83 -3.33
N ASN A 159 -13.15 -6.87 -2.86
CA ASN A 159 -12.59 -7.75 -1.84
C ASN A 159 -11.55 -8.69 -2.47
N GLN A 160 -10.30 -8.57 -2.03
CA GLN A 160 -9.18 -9.35 -2.55
C GLN A 160 -9.00 -10.61 -1.72
N VAL A 161 -8.98 -11.79 -2.34
CA VAL A 161 -8.79 -13.07 -1.64
C VAL A 161 -7.47 -13.73 -2.06
N VAL A 162 -6.80 -14.39 -1.12
CA VAL A 162 -5.63 -15.21 -1.45
C VAL A 162 -6.12 -16.56 -1.93
N GLY A 163 -5.95 -16.82 -3.22
CA GLY A 163 -6.33 -18.09 -3.84
C GLY A 163 -5.67 -18.26 -5.19
N CYS A 164 -5.92 -19.42 -5.79
CA CYS A 164 -5.59 -19.61 -7.20
C CYS A 164 -6.54 -18.72 -8.01
N LYS A 165 -5.98 -17.88 -8.89
CA LYS A 165 -6.78 -17.20 -9.90
C LYS A 165 -7.51 -18.30 -10.69
N GLN A 166 -8.83 -18.21 -10.81
CA GLN A 166 -9.58 -19.07 -11.73
C GLN A 166 -8.97 -18.84 -13.12
N VAL A 167 -8.29 -19.86 -13.65
CA VAL A 167 -7.70 -19.83 -14.98
C VAL A 167 -8.56 -20.72 -15.85
N GLN A 168 -8.98 -20.16 -16.98
CA GLN A 168 -9.80 -20.86 -17.95
C GLN A 168 -9.15 -22.16 -18.39
N THR A 169 -9.81 -23.28 -18.13
CA THR A 169 -9.31 -24.60 -18.52
C THR A 169 -9.57 -24.79 -20.02
N VAL A 170 -8.58 -25.29 -20.76
CA VAL A 170 -8.74 -25.61 -22.18
C VAL A 170 -8.78 -27.12 -22.34
N VAL A 171 -9.91 -27.65 -22.82
CA VAL A 171 -10.08 -29.07 -23.16
C VAL A 171 -10.31 -29.14 -24.67
N ASP A 172 -9.51 -29.94 -25.38
CA ASP A 172 -9.56 -30.10 -26.84
C ASP A 172 -9.49 -28.78 -27.62
N GLY A 173 -8.67 -27.83 -27.16
CA GLY A 173 -8.51 -26.52 -27.77
C GLY A 173 -9.69 -25.56 -27.54
N LYS A 174 -10.71 -25.97 -26.79
CA LYS A 174 -11.85 -25.13 -26.40
C LYS A 174 -11.73 -24.69 -24.94
N LYS A 175 -11.81 -23.38 -24.78
CA LYS A 175 -12.00 -22.68 -23.52
C LYS A 175 -13.28 -23.20 -22.84
N GLN A 176 -13.13 -23.84 -21.69
CA GLN A 176 -14.24 -24.28 -20.87
C GLN A 176 -14.75 -23.08 -20.05
N PHE A 177 -16.02 -23.11 -19.69
CA PHE A 177 -16.63 -22.15 -18.79
C PHE A 177 -17.24 -22.94 -17.64
N ASP A 178 -17.16 -22.42 -16.42
CA ASP A 178 -17.82 -23.02 -15.27
C ASP A 178 -19.34 -23.06 -15.53
N PRO A 179 -19.98 -24.24 -15.59
CA PRO A 179 -21.40 -24.36 -15.91
C PRO A 179 -22.33 -23.78 -14.83
N LEU A 180 -21.84 -23.55 -13.60
CA LEU A 180 -22.61 -22.96 -12.50
C LEU A 180 -22.50 -21.44 -12.45
N THR A 181 -21.35 -20.89 -12.81
CA THR A 181 -21.08 -19.44 -12.66
C THR A 181 -20.96 -18.70 -14.00
N GLY A 182 -20.78 -19.41 -15.11
CA GLY A 182 -20.49 -18.84 -16.42
C GLY A 182 -19.11 -18.19 -16.51
N SER A 183 -18.27 -18.36 -15.48
CA SER A 183 -16.92 -17.79 -15.45
C SER A 183 -16.00 -18.54 -16.43
N PRO A 184 -15.10 -17.83 -17.12
CA PRO A 184 -14.13 -18.44 -18.03
C PRO A 184 -13.15 -19.36 -17.28
#